data_AF-A0A1N6GA42-F1
#
_entry.id   AF-A0A1N6GA42-F1
#
_cell.length_a   1.000
_cell.length_b   1.000
_cell.length_c   1.000
_cell.angle_alpha   90.00
_cell.angle_beta   90.00
_cell.angle_gamma   90.00
#
_symmetry.space_group_name_H-M   'P 1'
#
loop_
_entity.id
_entity.type
_entity.pdbx_description
1 polymer ?
#
loop_
_entity_poly.entity_id
_entity_poly.type
_entity_poly.pdbx_seq_one_letter_code
_entity_poly.pdbx_strand_id
1 'polypeptide(L)'
;MDQTKRELRQQKREIKRAGGKRRRRLLKQGLAERPDEAPDTEFDFGRFCSAKMNGIDRDSTRHRHAPTDAAKTTQDRTVTSETPSHSLTVPSNSR
;
A
#
# COMPACT_ATOMS: atom_id res chain seq x y z
N MET A 1 7.42 32.26 0.99
CA MET A 1 6.46 31.51 0.16
C MET A 1 6.52 30.02 0.52
N ASP A 2 6.32 29.70 1.80
CA ASP A 2 6.26 28.31 2.27
C ASP A 2 4.78 27.97 2.44
N GLN A 3 4.17 27.32 1.45
CA GLN A 3 3.00 26.50 1.75
C GLN A 3 3.44 25.52 2.83
N THR A 4 2.95 25.73 4.05
CA THR A 4 3.45 25.00 5.20
C THR A 4 3.24 23.52 4.91
N LYS A 5 4.22 22.64 5.18
CA LYS A 5 4.08 21.18 4.93
C LYS A 5 2.76 20.61 5.48
N ARG A 6 2.20 21.28 6.50
CA ARG A 6 0.86 21.06 7.05
C ARG A 6 -0.27 21.20 6.03
N GLU A 7 -0.30 22.26 5.23
CA GLU A 7 -1.31 22.48 4.17
C GLU A 7 -1.26 21.38 3.11
N LEU A 8 -0.05 21.00 2.64
CA LEU A 8 0.10 19.94 1.66
C LEU A 8 -0.35 18.57 2.22
N ARG A 9 -0.07 18.29 3.50
CA ARG A 9 -0.60 17.10 4.19
C ARG A 9 -2.12 17.16 4.31
N GLN A 10 -2.69 18.33 4.57
CA GLN A 10 -4.13 18.52 4.69
C GLN A 10 -4.84 18.30 3.36
N GLN A 11 -4.35 18.92 2.28
CA GLN A 11 -4.85 18.71 0.91
C GLN A 11 -4.79 17.22 0.52
N LYS A 12 -3.68 16.53 0.82
CA LYS A 12 -3.56 15.08 0.57
C LYS A 12 -4.62 14.27 1.32
N ARG A 13 -4.90 14.61 2.59
CA ARG A 13 -5.94 13.96 3.40
C ARG A 13 -7.33 14.21 2.81
N GLU A 14 -7.60 15.42 2.36
CA GLU A 14 -8.87 15.80 1.74
C GLU A 14 -9.12 15.04 0.43
N ILE A 15 -8.13 14.97 -0.45
CA ILE A 15 -8.20 14.20 -1.70
C ILE A 15 -8.46 12.72 -1.40
N LYS A 16 -7.74 12.12 -0.43
CA LYS A 16 -7.96 10.74 0.00
C LYS A 16 -9.37 10.53 0.56
N ARG A 17 -9.85 11.45 1.39
CA ARG A 17 -11.19 11.38 1.99
C ARG A 17 -12.27 11.47 0.90
N ALA A 18 -12.13 12.38 -0.05
CA ALA A 18 -13.05 12.53 -1.17
C ALA A 18 -13.06 11.28 -2.08
N GLY A 19 -11.88 10.76 -2.44
CA GLY A 19 -11.75 9.52 -3.21
C GLY A 19 -12.37 8.32 -2.51
N GLY A 20 -12.13 8.17 -1.20
CA GLY A 20 -12.72 7.11 -0.39
C GLY A 20 -14.26 7.22 -0.29
N LYS A 21 -14.80 8.44 -0.13
CA LYS A 21 -16.25 8.67 -0.12
C LYS A 21 -16.88 8.27 -1.46
N ARG A 22 -16.25 8.64 -2.58
CA ARG A 22 -16.71 8.29 -3.92
C ARG A 22 -16.65 6.77 -4.16
N ARG A 23 -15.53 6.13 -3.84
CA ARG A 23 -15.36 4.66 -3.96
C ARG A 23 -16.43 3.93 -3.16
N ARG A 24 -16.63 4.30 -1.89
CA ARG A 24 -17.65 3.68 -1.03
C ARG A 24 -19.05 3.82 -1.62
N ARG A 25 -19.41 5.01 -2.12
CA ARG A 25 -20.71 5.23 -2.75
C ARG A 25 -20.91 4.31 -3.96
N LEU A 26 -19.91 4.22 -4.83
CA LEU A 26 -19.98 3.40 -6.04
C LEU A 26 -20.13 1.91 -5.69
N LEU A 27 -19.32 1.40 -4.76
CA LEU A 27 -19.41 0.00 -4.34
C LEU A 27 -20.75 -0.31 -3.65
N LYS A 28 -21.27 0.61 -2.82
CA LYS A 28 -22.59 0.44 -2.19
C LYS A 28 -23.71 0.42 -3.24
N GLN A 29 -23.61 1.25 -4.26
CA GLN A 29 -24.56 1.28 -5.37
C GLN A 29 -24.48 -0.01 -6.19
N GLY A 30 -23.27 -0.47 -6.53
CA GLY A 30 -23.06 -1.74 -7.23
C GLY A 30 -23.67 -2.93 -6.49
N LEU A 31 -23.48 -3.02 -5.17
CA LEU A 31 -24.11 -4.05 -4.34
C LEU A 31 -25.65 -4.01 -4.36
N ALA A 32 -26.25 -2.84 -4.53
CA ALA A 32 -27.71 -2.69 -4.57
C ALA A 32 -28.30 -2.98 -5.95
N GLU A 33 -27.58 -2.61 -7.01
CA GLU A 33 -28.06 -2.72 -8.40
C GLU A 33 -27.71 -4.07 -9.03
N ARG A 34 -26.50 -4.58 -8.80
CA ARG A 34 -25.97 -5.82 -9.37
C ARG A 34 -25.09 -6.56 -8.34
N PRO A 35 -25.70 -7.24 -7.36
CA PRO A 35 -24.97 -7.88 -6.27
C PRO A 35 -23.96 -8.93 -6.76
N ASP A 36 -24.29 -9.66 -7.83
CA ASP A 36 -23.45 -10.75 -8.36
C ASP A 36 -22.16 -10.23 -9.01
N GLU A 37 -22.21 -9.06 -9.67
CA GLU A 37 -21.05 -8.42 -10.33
C GLU A 37 -20.30 -7.45 -9.41
N ALA A 38 -20.84 -7.15 -8.23
CA ALA A 38 -20.24 -6.22 -7.28
C ALA A 38 -18.81 -6.59 -6.83
N PRO A 39 -18.44 -7.87 -6.64
CA PRO A 39 -17.06 -8.25 -6.30
C PRO A 39 -16.03 -7.87 -7.36
N ASP A 40 -16.42 -7.90 -8.64
CA ASP A 40 -15.55 -7.62 -9.78
C ASP A 40 -15.49 -6.13 -10.14
N THR A 41 -16.20 -5.29 -9.39
CA THR A 41 -16.27 -3.86 -9.66
C THR A 41 -14.97 -3.14 -9.26
N GLU A 42 -14.18 -2.76 -10.26
CA GLU A 42 -13.01 -1.91 -10.08
C GLU A 42 -13.39 -0.42 -9.94
N PHE A 43 -12.58 0.34 -9.19
CA PHE A 43 -12.78 1.79 -9.03
C PHE A 43 -11.54 2.57 -9.42
N ASP A 44 -11.66 3.38 -10.47
CA ASP A 44 -10.65 4.37 -10.82
C ASP A 44 -10.79 5.66 -9.98
N PHE A 45 -9.69 6.01 -9.31
CA PHE A 45 -9.58 7.21 -8.51
C PHE A 45 -9.45 8.50 -9.35
N GLY A 46 -8.88 8.43 -10.57
CA GLY A 46 -8.73 9.57 -11.47
C GLY A 46 -8.26 10.86 -10.77
N ARG A 47 -9.13 11.88 -10.75
CA ARG A 47 -8.86 13.19 -10.12
C ARG A 47 -8.67 13.13 -8.60
N PHE A 48 -9.19 12.10 -7.93
CA PHE A 48 -9.02 11.88 -6.49
C PHE A 48 -7.80 11.01 -6.17
N CYS A 49 -6.92 10.77 -7.15
CA CYS A 49 -5.68 10.05 -6.95
C CYS A 49 -4.66 10.93 -6.21
N SER A 50 -4.32 10.53 -4.98
CA SER A 50 -3.28 11.21 -4.18
C SER A 50 -1.84 10.78 -4.51
N ALA A 51 -1.63 9.91 -5.51
CA ALA A 51 -0.31 9.36 -5.83
C ALA A 51 0.69 10.45 -6.22
N LYS A 52 0.23 11.49 -6.93
CA LYS A 52 1.04 12.66 -7.30
C LYS A 52 1.58 13.44 -6.09
N MET A 53 1.00 13.23 -4.90
CA MET A 53 1.40 13.87 -3.64
C MET A 53 2.24 12.97 -2.73
N ASN A 54 2.77 11.86 -3.26
CA ASN A 54 3.76 11.05 -2.57
C ASN A 54 5.15 11.70 -2.68
N GLY A 55 5.97 11.59 -1.64
CA GLY A 55 7.33 12.14 -1.65
C GLY A 55 7.46 13.65 -1.42
N ILE A 56 6.36 14.41 -1.33
CA ILE A 56 6.37 15.84 -0.96
C ILE A 56 6.99 16.06 0.44
N ASP A 57 6.87 15.07 1.31
CA ASP A 57 7.39 15.10 2.67
C ASP A 57 8.72 14.34 2.75
N ARG A 58 9.80 14.99 2.31
CA ARG A 58 11.18 14.52 2.58
C ARG A 58 11.52 14.83 4.03
N ASP A 59 11.12 13.94 4.91
CA ASP A 59 11.49 13.99 6.32
C ASP A 59 12.95 13.53 6.46
N SER A 60 13.86 14.49 6.67
CA SER A 60 15.29 14.23 6.80
C SER A 60 15.62 13.30 7.96
N THR A 61 14.75 13.23 8.98
CA THR A 61 14.92 12.35 10.14
C THR A 61 14.59 10.88 9.84
N ARG A 62 13.96 10.58 8.69
CA ARG A 62 13.70 9.20 8.24
C ARG A 62 14.87 8.55 7.54
N HIS A 63 15.88 9.32 7.13
CA HIS A 63 17.13 8.72 6.68
C HIS A 63 17.82 8.12 7.90
N ARG A 64 17.85 6.78 8.00
CA ARG A 64 18.85 6.13 8.85
C ARG A 64 20.19 6.62 8.31
N HIS A 65 20.93 7.40 9.09
CA HIS A 65 22.34 7.63 8.83
C HIS A 65 22.95 6.23 8.73
N ALA A 66 23.25 5.79 7.50
CA ALA A 66 24.03 4.59 7.33
C ALA A 66 25.31 4.83 8.15
N PRO A 67 25.64 3.95 9.12
CA PRO A 67 26.93 4.08 9.78
C PRO A 67 27.96 4.04 8.66
N THR A 68 28.75 5.10 8.56
CA THR A 68 29.88 5.21 7.64
C THR A 68 31.00 4.35 8.21
N ASP A 69 30.76 3.05 8.29
CA ASP A 69 31.80 2.10 8.67
C ASP A 69 32.58 1.77 7.41
N ALA A 70 33.67 2.51 7.28
CA ALA A 70 34.84 2.07 6.56
C ALA A 70 35.18 0.62 6.95
N ALA A 71 35.65 -0.12 5.94
CA ALA A 71 36.45 -1.33 6.02
C ALA A 71 35.74 -2.71 5.99
N LYS A 72 35.84 -3.30 4.79
CA LYS A 72 36.30 -4.68 4.53
C LYS A 72 35.39 -5.83 4.98
N THR A 73 34.84 -6.54 4.00
CA THR A 73 35.35 -7.87 3.60
C THR A 73 34.31 -8.54 2.70
N THR A 74 34.64 -8.63 1.41
CA THR A 74 34.06 -9.59 0.48
C THR A 74 34.37 -11.00 0.99
N GLN A 75 33.35 -11.74 1.44
CA GLN A 75 33.38 -13.20 1.43
C GLN A 75 32.07 -13.68 0.80
N ASP A 76 32.25 -14.05 -0.45
CA ASP A 76 31.45 -14.94 -1.25
C ASP A 76 30.93 -16.14 -0.44
N ARG A 77 29.62 -16.41 -0.48
CA ARG A 77 29.07 -17.72 -0.09
C ARG A 77 27.72 -17.98 -0.77
N THR A 78 27.84 -18.46 -2.00
CA THR A 78 27.07 -19.52 -2.64
C THR A 78 25.89 -20.15 -1.86
N VAL A 79 24.70 -20.04 -2.48
CA VAL A 79 23.69 -21.08 -2.76
C VAL A 79 23.53 -22.23 -1.76
N THR A 80 22.33 -22.36 -1.18
CA THR A 80 21.57 -23.63 -1.20
C THR A 80 20.08 -23.36 -0.98
N SER A 81 19.30 -23.77 -1.98
CA SER A 81 17.85 -23.83 -2.00
C SER A 81 17.35 -25.03 -1.21
N GLU A 82 16.58 -24.83 -0.13
CA GLU A 82 15.74 -25.88 0.43
C GLU A 82 14.37 -25.28 0.81
N THR A 83 13.39 -25.49 -0.05
CA THR A 83 11.97 -25.31 0.26
C THR A 83 11.50 -26.53 1.05
N PRO A 84 11.10 -26.44 2.33
CA PRO A 84 10.37 -27.53 2.96
C PRO A 84 8.93 -27.53 2.43
N SER A 85 8.62 -28.54 1.62
CA SER A 85 7.28 -28.90 1.21
C SER A 85 6.46 -29.28 2.46
N HIS A 86 5.73 -28.33 3.04
CA HIS A 86 4.73 -28.62 4.07
C HIS A 86 3.41 -29.04 3.39
N SER A 87 3.20 -30.34 3.28
CA SER A 87 1.90 -30.93 2.96
C SER A 87 0.94 -30.68 4.13
N LEU A 88 0.03 -29.73 3.97
CA LEU A 88 -1.08 -29.52 4.90
C LEU A 88 -2.13 -30.62 4.69
N THR A 89 -2.09 -31.65 5.52
CA THR A 89 -3.17 -32.62 5.64
C THR A 89 -4.34 -31.96 6.38
N VAL A 90 -5.46 -31.75 5.68
CA VAL A 90 -6.70 -31.22 6.28
C VAL A 90 -7.49 -32.41 6.87
N PRO A 91 -7.83 -32.43 8.17
CA PRO A 91 -8.74 -33.46 8.68
C PRO A 91 -10.18 -33.13 8.25
N SER A 92 -10.81 -34.07 7.53
CA SER A 92 -12.24 -34.02 7.24
C SER A 92 -13.02 -34.24 8.53
N ASN A 93 -13.70 -33.21 9.04
CA ASN A 93 -14.61 -33.38 10.15
C ASN A 93 -16.04 -33.53 9.60
N SER A 94 -16.51 -34.78 9.56
CA SER A 94 -17.93 -35.10 9.34
C SER A 94 -18.63 -35.20 10.69
N ARG A 95 -19.57 -34.29 10.96
CA ARG A 95 -20.82 -34.55 11.71
C ARG A 95 -21.68 -33.30 11.78
#